data_AF-A0A9X4PNZ9-F1
#
_entry.id   AF-A0A9X4PNZ9-F1
#
_cell.length_a   1.000
_cell.length_b   1.000
_cell.length_c   1.000
_cell.angle_alpha   90.00
_cell.angle_beta   90.00
_cell.angle_gamma   90.00
#
_symmetry.space_group_name_H-M   'P 1'
#
loop_
_entity.id
_entity.type
_entity.pdbx_description
1 polymer ?
#
loop_
_entity_poly.entity_id
_entity_poly.type
_entity_poly.pdbx_seq_one_letter_code
_entity_poly.pdbx_strand_id
1 'polypeptide(L)'
;MPGKKESVFINNQSLNVDETVRSSVLKTIKDSKNLQEAIEQLEKEKLIWYLIGPLRKDEEVRKQINSKWEADFQRFEQSINATHKELKLSLPNQNFLVYSTKDNDFNIRFENKEEPVKISDILRASSEGKVYHISLEEDNQITASRKNGNERHYNFTGSGSCEMTINWQAKDSKGNRIDCSMTVEVGLIGILKVIGEPKFGDLKFTDSLSEGEGNEILELVKQNKEVFINGKTLYQAFTNVMDKNVSNQPTLREETFIRNPPASPQLPTPDSSGYFSTSTPSSRRGSFSSVSGFVGEEEHRQEENELESKVKELEKENEDLRKENEDFRKKKCRVKKAQSRDSRRK
;
A
#
# COMPACT_ATOMS: atom_id res chain seq x y z
N MET A 1 -40.67 8.61 25.97
CA MET A 1 -40.30 8.48 24.55
C MET A 1 -38.78 8.50 24.44
N PRO A 2 -38.10 7.41 24.08
CA PRO A 2 -36.65 7.45 23.87
C PRO A 2 -36.34 7.82 22.42
N GLY A 3 -35.47 8.81 22.25
CA GLY A 3 -35.11 9.41 20.96
C GLY A 3 -34.47 8.41 20.00
N LYS A 4 -34.90 8.48 18.74
CA LYS A 4 -34.23 7.84 17.61
C LYS A 4 -32.77 8.29 17.59
N LYS A 5 -31.85 7.36 17.84
CA LYS A 5 -30.45 7.52 17.44
C LYS A 5 -30.44 7.56 15.92
N GLU A 6 -30.26 8.75 15.36
CA GLU A 6 -29.95 8.93 13.95
C GLU A 6 -28.69 8.14 13.63
N SER A 7 -28.91 6.98 13.04
CA SER A 7 -27.89 6.16 12.45
C SER A 7 -27.74 6.67 11.02
N VAL A 8 -26.65 7.39 10.79
CA VAL A 8 -26.26 7.85 9.46
C VAL A 8 -26.00 6.58 8.64
N PHE A 9 -26.97 6.16 7.83
CA PHE A 9 -26.88 4.94 7.03
C PHE A 9 -26.86 5.30 5.56
N ILE A 10 -25.75 4.95 4.92
CA ILE A 10 -25.64 4.90 3.46
C ILE A 10 -26.05 3.49 3.04
N ASN A 11 -26.90 3.41 2.01
CA ASN A 11 -27.40 2.16 1.44
C ASN A 11 -26.34 1.65 0.45
N ASN A 12 -25.69 0.54 0.78
CA ASN A 12 -24.52 0.01 0.08
C ASN A 12 -24.90 -0.63 -1.26
N GLN A 13 -24.52 -0.03 -2.39
CA GLN A 13 -24.62 -0.63 -3.72
C GLN A 13 -23.28 -1.07 -4.33
N SER A 14 -22.14 -0.85 -3.65
CA SER A 14 -20.80 -1.01 -4.26
C SER A 14 -20.08 -2.35 -3.99
N LEU A 15 -20.63 -3.23 -3.15
CA LEU A 15 -20.09 -4.56 -2.88
C LEU A 15 -21.15 -5.62 -3.20
N ASN A 16 -20.99 -6.32 -4.33
CA ASN A 16 -21.86 -7.46 -4.64
C ASN A 16 -21.60 -8.56 -3.61
N VAL A 17 -22.63 -8.93 -2.85
CA VAL A 17 -22.55 -10.03 -1.89
C VAL A 17 -23.11 -11.26 -2.58
N ASP A 18 -22.22 -12.16 -3.01
CA ASP A 18 -22.64 -13.51 -3.36
C ASP A 18 -22.70 -14.41 -2.10
N GLU A 19 -23.36 -15.57 -2.25
CA GLU A 19 -23.54 -16.52 -1.15
C GLU A 19 -22.19 -17.11 -0.67
N THR A 20 -21.17 -17.12 -1.52
CA THR A 20 -19.82 -17.61 -1.20
C THR A 20 -19.14 -16.65 -0.22
N VAL A 21 -19.19 -15.34 -0.48
CA VAL A 21 -18.65 -14.29 0.40
C VAL A 21 -19.33 -14.36 1.77
N ARG A 22 -20.66 -14.45 1.78
CA ARG A 22 -21.44 -14.59 3.02
C ARG A 22 -21.03 -15.83 3.80
N SER A 23 -20.93 -16.97 3.12
CA SER A 23 -20.54 -18.25 3.73
C SER A 23 -19.13 -18.20 4.32
N SER A 24 -18.18 -17.56 3.63
CA SER A 24 -16.81 -17.36 4.12
C SER A 24 -16.77 -16.49 5.36
N VAL A 25 -17.50 -15.36 5.37
CA VAL A 25 -17.62 -14.50 6.57
C VAL A 25 -18.19 -15.28 7.76
N LEU A 26 -19.28 -16.03 7.54
CA LEU A 26 -19.89 -16.86 8.59
C LEU A 26 -18.94 -17.94 9.09
N LYS A 27 -18.19 -18.58 8.20
CA LYS A 27 -17.19 -19.60 8.56
C LYS A 27 -16.09 -18.99 9.44
N THR A 28 -15.52 -17.85 9.05
CA THR A 28 -14.50 -17.16 9.82
C THR A 28 -15.01 -16.78 11.21
N ILE A 29 -16.23 -16.25 11.32
CA ILE A 29 -16.86 -15.94 12.62
C ILE A 29 -17.05 -17.21 13.47
N LYS A 30 -17.41 -18.35 12.87
CA LYS A 30 -17.57 -19.64 13.59
C LYS A 30 -16.23 -20.14 14.13
N ASP A 31 -15.19 -20.10 13.32
CA ASP A 31 -13.89 -20.72 13.61
C ASP A 31 -13.00 -19.87 14.55
N SER A 32 -13.15 -18.54 14.56
CA SER A 32 -12.37 -17.67 15.44
C SER A 32 -12.79 -17.79 16.92
N LYS A 33 -11.85 -17.57 17.85
CA LYS A 33 -12.11 -17.67 19.30
C LYS A 33 -12.70 -16.37 19.86
N ASN A 34 -12.25 -15.23 19.36
CA ASN A 34 -12.71 -13.91 19.77
C ASN A 34 -12.89 -12.97 18.56
N LEU A 35 -13.52 -11.82 18.79
CA LEU A 35 -13.82 -10.85 17.73
C LEU A 35 -12.54 -10.27 17.08
N GLN A 36 -11.48 -10.04 17.86
CA GLN A 36 -10.23 -9.48 17.33
C GLN A 36 -9.57 -10.45 16.34
N GLU A 37 -9.49 -11.73 16.68
CA GLU A 37 -9.02 -12.79 15.78
C GLU A 37 -9.88 -12.90 14.52
N ALA A 38 -11.20 -12.76 14.66
CA ALA A 38 -12.11 -12.74 13.50
C ALA A 38 -11.83 -11.54 12.59
N ILE A 39 -11.62 -10.34 13.15
CA ILE A 39 -11.28 -9.13 12.38
C ILE A 39 -9.95 -9.34 11.65
N GLU A 40 -8.90 -9.80 12.33
CA GLU A 40 -7.58 -10.04 11.72
C GLU A 40 -7.65 -11.06 10.57
N GLN A 41 -8.41 -12.14 10.74
CA GLN A 41 -8.59 -13.14 9.69
C GLN A 41 -9.39 -12.57 8.51
N LEU A 42 -10.46 -11.80 8.78
CA LEU A 42 -11.25 -11.13 7.75
C LEU A 42 -10.44 -10.05 7.01
N GLU A 43 -9.51 -9.37 7.66
CA GLU A 43 -8.57 -8.44 7.02
C GLU A 43 -7.65 -9.19 6.05
N LYS A 44 -7.05 -10.29 6.52
CA LYS A 44 -6.16 -11.14 5.72
C LYS A 44 -6.85 -11.70 4.47
N GLU A 45 -8.12 -12.08 4.60
CA GLU A 45 -8.94 -12.61 3.51
C GLU A 45 -9.61 -11.51 2.67
N LYS A 46 -9.34 -10.22 2.95
CA LYS A 46 -9.98 -9.05 2.31
C LYS A 46 -11.52 -9.03 2.46
N LEU A 47 -12.07 -9.76 3.44
CA LEU A 47 -13.50 -9.91 3.71
C LEU A 47 -14.06 -8.87 4.70
N ILE A 48 -13.21 -8.19 5.48
CA ILE A 48 -13.64 -7.24 6.52
C ILE A 48 -14.59 -6.15 5.99
N TRP A 49 -14.38 -5.70 4.75
CA TRP A 49 -15.20 -4.69 4.09
C TRP A 49 -16.66 -5.12 3.92
N TYR A 50 -16.90 -6.42 3.71
CA TYR A 50 -18.25 -6.96 3.62
C TYR A 50 -18.93 -6.97 4.99
N LEU A 51 -18.19 -7.35 6.04
CA LEU A 51 -18.71 -7.36 7.41
C LEU A 51 -19.11 -5.96 7.90
N ILE A 52 -18.27 -4.95 7.67
CA ILE A 52 -18.58 -3.57 8.12
C ILE A 52 -19.55 -2.83 7.17
N GLY A 53 -19.66 -3.29 5.93
CA GLY A 53 -20.55 -2.75 4.91
C GLY A 53 -21.85 -3.56 4.80
N PRO A 54 -22.08 -4.28 3.68
CA PRO A 54 -23.38 -4.88 3.36
C PRO A 54 -23.84 -5.96 4.35
N LEU A 55 -22.94 -6.81 4.87
CA LEU A 55 -23.29 -7.88 5.80
C LEU A 55 -23.49 -7.40 7.24
N ARG A 56 -23.22 -6.12 7.53
CA ARG A 56 -23.38 -5.55 8.87
C ARG A 56 -24.81 -5.70 9.43
N LYS A 57 -25.80 -5.69 8.55
CA LYS A 57 -27.22 -5.82 8.89
C LYS A 57 -27.81 -7.19 8.57
N ASP A 58 -27.00 -8.12 8.04
CA ASP A 58 -27.47 -9.46 7.73
C ASP A 58 -27.89 -10.20 9.01
N GLU A 59 -29.11 -10.74 9.04
CA GLU A 59 -29.69 -11.33 10.25
C GLU A 59 -28.90 -12.54 10.75
N GLU A 60 -28.47 -13.41 9.84
CA GLU A 60 -27.74 -14.63 10.21
C GLU A 60 -26.33 -14.29 10.68
N VAL A 61 -25.63 -13.39 9.99
CA VAL A 61 -24.31 -12.89 10.42
C VAL A 61 -24.43 -12.23 11.80
N ARG A 62 -25.41 -11.34 12.01
CA ARG A 62 -25.61 -10.69 13.32
C ARG A 62 -25.93 -11.70 14.42
N LYS A 63 -26.79 -12.68 14.15
CA LYS A 63 -27.13 -13.73 15.11
C LYS A 63 -25.90 -14.53 15.52
N GLN A 64 -25.09 -14.93 14.54
CA GLN A 64 -23.86 -15.67 14.79
C GLN A 64 -22.86 -14.84 15.62
N ILE A 65 -22.65 -13.56 15.29
CA ILE A 65 -21.77 -12.67 16.06
C ILE A 65 -22.28 -12.48 17.47
N ASN A 66 -23.57 -12.14 17.64
CA ASN A 66 -24.14 -11.85 18.95
C ASN A 66 -24.12 -13.07 19.88
N SER A 67 -24.26 -14.29 19.34
CA SER A 67 -24.16 -15.51 20.14
C SER A 67 -22.77 -15.75 20.77
N LYS A 68 -21.71 -15.13 20.22
CA LYS A 68 -20.33 -15.29 20.69
C LYS A 68 -19.78 -14.03 21.36
N TRP A 69 -20.02 -12.85 20.77
CA TRP A 69 -19.28 -11.61 21.04
C TRP A 69 -20.16 -10.35 21.04
N GLU A 70 -21.41 -10.43 21.48
CA GLU A 70 -22.36 -9.29 21.42
C GLU A 70 -21.78 -7.99 21.99
N ALA A 71 -21.23 -8.02 23.21
CA ALA A 71 -20.70 -6.82 23.87
C ALA A 71 -19.49 -6.23 23.13
N ASP A 72 -18.57 -7.07 22.66
CA ASP A 72 -17.38 -6.62 21.94
C ASP A 72 -17.74 -6.07 20.56
N PHE A 73 -18.69 -6.72 19.87
CA PHE A 73 -19.15 -6.26 18.57
C PHE A 73 -19.90 -4.92 18.69
N GLN A 74 -20.71 -4.73 19.73
CA GLN A 74 -21.35 -3.43 19.98
C GLN A 74 -20.32 -2.31 20.20
N ARG A 75 -19.21 -2.58 20.91
CA ARG A 75 -18.11 -1.60 21.07
C ARG A 75 -17.41 -1.33 19.75
N PHE A 76 -17.16 -2.36 18.96
CA PHE A 76 -16.59 -2.24 17.62
C PHE A 76 -17.48 -1.39 16.69
N GLU A 77 -18.80 -1.65 16.66
CA GLU A 77 -19.76 -0.85 15.90
C GLU A 77 -19.78 0.63 16.35
N GLN A 78 -19.65 0.89 17.64
CA GLN A 78 -19.55 2.25 18.17
C GLN A 78 -18.28 2.95 17.71
N SER A 79 -17.14 2.24 17.74
CA SER A 79 -15.85 2.75 17.24
C SER A 79 -15.93 3.11 15.75
N ILE A 80 -16.51 2.21 14.92
CA ILE A 80 -16.76 2.47 13.49
C ILE A 80 -17.57 3.74 13.30
N ASN A 81 -18.70 3.87 14.01
CA ASN A 81 -19.60 4.99 13.85
C ASN A 81 -18.95 6.32 14.29
N ALA A 82 -18.17 6.31 15.37
CA ALA A 82 -17.42 7.47 15.85
C ALA A 82 -16.37 7.91 14.83
N THR A 83 -15.58 6.96 14.34
CA THR A 83 -14.55 7.20 13.31
C THR A 83 -15.14 7.73 12.02
N HIS A 84 -16.23 7.12 11.53
CA HIS A 84 -16.92 7.57 10.34
C HIS A 84 -17.39 9.02 10.49
N LYS A 85 -17.98 9.36 11.64
CA LYS A 85 -18.44 10.73 11.90
C LYS A 85 -17.28 11.73 11.89
N GLU A 86 -16.14 11.38 12.46
CA GLU A 86 -14.94 12.23 12.45
C GLU A 86 -14.47 12.50 11.01
N LEU A 87 -14.29 11.45 10.22
CA LEU A 87 -13.76 11.58 8.84
C LEU A 87 -14.75 12.25 7.89
N LYS A 88 -16.05 12.09 8.11
CA LYS A 88 -17.08 12.69 7.25
C LYS A 88 -17.01 14.22 7.23
N LEU A 89 -16.45 14.85 8.26
CA LEU A 89 -16.20 16.30 8.29
C LEU A 89 -15.17 16.73 7.24
N SER A 90 -14.14 15.91 7.02
CA SER A 90 -13.08 16.16 6.02
C SER A 90 -13.46 15.67 4.63
N LEU A 91 -14.43 14.76 4.54
CA LEU A 91 -14.85 14.07 3.32
C LEU A 91 -16.38 14.16 3.11
N PRO A 92 -16.98 15.36 3.09
CA PRO A 92 -18.44 15.52 3.13
C PRO A 92 -19.15 14.84 1.96
N ASN A 93 -18.54 14.86 0.77
CA ASN A 93 -19.13 14.36 -0.46
C ASN A 93 -18.62 12.96 -0.88
N GLN A 94 -17.81 12.30 -0.05
CA GLN A 94 -17.29 10.97 -0.38
C GLN A 94 -18.01 9.89 0.43
N ASN A 95 -18.30 8.77 -0.24
CA ASN A 95 -18.82 7.57 0.38
C ASN A 95 -17.66 6.62 0.66
N PHE A 96 -17.53 6.18 1.91
CA PHE A 96 -16.42 5.35 2.34
C PHE A 96 -16.84 4.45 3.50
N LEU A 97 -16.18 3.30 3.57
CA LEU A 97 -16.17 2.42 4.72
C LEU A 97 -14.93 2.73 5.55
N VAL A 98 -15.06 2.71 6.87
CA VAL A 98 -13.94 2.92 7.79
C VAL A 98 -14.09 2.08 9.05
N TYR A 99 -12.96 1.63 9.59
CA TYR A 99 -12.87 1.08 10.93
C TYR A 99 -11.48 1.34 11.52
N SER A 100 -11.36 1.16 12.84
CA SER A 100 -10.12 1.28 13.59
C SER A 100 -10.06 0.17 14.62
N THR A 101 -8.92 -0.51 14.71
CA THR A 101 -8.63 -1.58 15.69
C THR A 101 -7.63 -1.12 16.76
N LYS A 102 -6.97 0.03 16.54
CA LYS A 102 -5.97 0.63 17.44
C LYS A 102 -6.08 2.15 17.40
N ASP A 103 -5.74 2.79 18.51
CA ASP A 103 -5.78 4.24 18.60
C ASP A 103 -4.93 4.90 17.51
N ASN A 104 -5.50 5.90 16.83
CA ASN A 104 -4.88 6.68 15.76
C ASN A 104 -4.57 5.92 14.45
N ASP A 105 -4.90 4.63 14.35
CA ASP A 105 -4.77 3.84 13.12
C ASP A 105 -6.16 3.60 12.49
N PHE A 106 -6.32 4.04 11.24
CA PHE A 106 -7.61 4.05 10.55
C PHE A 106 -7.51 3.31 9.21
N ASN A 107 -8.40 2.36 8.97
CA ASN A 107 -8.53 1.67 7.69
C ASN A 107 -9.69 2.25 6.90
N ILE A 108 -9.47 2.74 5.69
CA ILE A 108 -10.47 3.42 4.87
C ILE A 108 -10.55 2.76 3.49
N ARG A 109 -11.77 2.55 2.99
CA ARG A 109 -12.05 2.14 1.62
C ARG A 109 -13.12 3.04 1.02
N PHE A 110 -12.84 3.59 -0.16
CA PHE A 110 -13.80 4.44 -0.89
C PHE A 110 -14.74 3.58 -1.73
N GLU A 111 -16.01 3.96 -1.77
CA GLU A 111 -17.04 3.19 -2.49
C GLU A 111 -17.15 3.61 -3.96
N ASN A 112 -16.93 4.89 -4.25
CA ASN A 112 -16.94 5.42 -5.61
C ASN A 112 -15.52 5.39 -6.18
N LYS A 113 -15.30 4.57 -7.21
CA LYS A 113 -14.01 4.45 -7.90
C LYS A 113 -13.77 5.54 -8.95
N GLU A 114 -14.82 6.23 -9.40
CA GLU A 114 -14.72 7.21 -10.48
C GLU A 114 -14.29 8.59 -9.96
N GLU A 115 -14.59 8.90 -8.70
CA GLU A 115 -14.23 10.18 -8.11
C GLU A 115 -12.84 10.17 -7.46
N PRO A 116 -11.99 11.17 -7.75
CA PRO A 116 -10.70 11.30 -7.09
C PRO A 116 -10.84 11.44 -5.57
N VAL A 117 -10.03 10.66 -4.84
CA VAL A 117 -10.00 10.68 -3.38
C VAL A 117 -9.12 11.83 -2.88
N LYS A 118 -9.68 12.68 -2.00
CA LYS A 118 -8.97 13.84 -1.44
C LYS A 118 -8.24 13.51 -0.14
N ILE A 119 -7.27 12.59 -0.20
CA ILE A 119 -6.48 12.16 0.97
C ILE A 119 -5.82 13.35 1.69
N SER A 120 -5.41 14.38 0.95
CA SER A 120 -4.82 15.59 1.53
C SER A 120 -5.73 16.32 2.51
N ASP A 121 -7.05 16.27 2.30
CA ASP A 121 -8.01 16.99 3.14
C ASP A 121 -8.15 16.28 4.50
N ILE A 122 -8.08 14.94 4.49
CA ILE A 122 -7.95 14.13 5.72
C ILE A 122 -6.70 14.56 6.48
N LEU A 123 -5.53 14.58 5.83
CA LEU A 123 -4.27 14.89 6.49
C LEU A 123 -4.18 16.35 6.97
N ARG A 124 -4.81 17.31 6.28
CA ARG A 124 -4.83 18.72 6.71
C ARG A 124 -5.68 18.92 7.96
N ALA A 125 -6.81 18.21 8.04
CA ALA A 125 -7.70 18.25 9.19
C ALA A 125 -7.20 17.38 10.36
N SER A 126 -6.33 16.40 10.11
CA SER A 126 -5.84 15.48 11.13
C SER A 126 -4.76 16.10 12.03
N SER A 127 -4.73 15.65 13.28
CA SER A 127 -3.60 15.85 14.18
C SER A 127 -2.40 15.00 13.74
N GLU A 128 -1.20 15.42 14.15
CA GLU A 128 0.01 14.62 13.99
C GLU A 128 -0.10 13.28 14.73
N GLY A 129 0.50 12.22 14.17
CA GLY A 129 0.51 10.88 14.76
C GLY A 129 -0.63 9.96 14.30
N LYS A 130 -1.62 10.47 13.56
CA LYS A 130 -2.64 9.63 12.92
C LYS A 130 -2.12 8.97 11.65
N VAL A 131 -2.48 7.70 11.47
CA VAL A 131 -2.11 6.87 10.32
C VAL A 131 -3.37 6.37 9.62
N TYR A 132 -3.41 6.56 8.31
CA TYR A 132 -4.54 6.18 7.46
C TYR A 132 -4.09 5.14 6.44
N HIS A 133 -4.62 3.93 6.57
CA HIS A 133 -4.45 2.83 5.61
C HIS A 133 -5.60 2.87 4.62
N ILE A 134 -5.32 3.31 3.40
CA ILE A 134 -6.30 3.61 2.37
C ILE A 134 -6.22 2.53 1.29
N SER A 135 -7.31 1.78 1.13
CA SER A 135 -7.49 0.81 0.05
C SER A 135 -8.23 1.50 -1.10
N LEU A 136 -7.53 1.76 -2.20
CA LEU A 136 -8.13 2.32 -3.42
C LEU A 136 -8.71 1.19 -4.29
N GLU A 137 -7.93 0.13 -4.49
CA GLU A 137 -8.30 -1.08 -5.24
C GLU A 137 -7.61 -2.32 -4.65
N GLU A 138 -7.85 -3.52 -5.20
CA GLU A 138 -7.33 -4.78 -4.64
C GLU A 138 -5.81 -4.80 -4.49
N ASP A 139 -5.12 -4.11 -5.39
CA ASP A 139 -3.65 -4.06 -5.49
C ASP A 139 -3.08 -2.69 -5.14
N ASN A 140 -3.93 -1.72 -4.74
CA ASN A 140 -3.54 -0.34 -4.50
C ASN A 140 -3.80 0.05 -3.04
N GLN A 141 -2.73 0.03 -2.24
CA GLN A 141 -2.76 0.42 -0.83
C GLN A 141 -1.81 1.58 -0.57
N ILE A 142 -2.33 2.57 0.16
CA ILE A 142 -1.60 3.78 0.55
C ILE A 142 -1.66 3.89 2.06
N THR A 143 -0.50 4.02 2.70
CA THR A 143 -0.41 4.50 4.08
C THR A 143 -0.11 6.00 4.07
N ALA A 144 -1.03 6.79 4.61
CA ALA A 144 -0.95 8.24 4.65
C ALA A 144 -0.84 8.74 6.09
N SER A 145 0.04 9.70 6.35
CA SER A 145 0.18 10.30 7.69
C SER A 145 0.66 11.75 7.62
N ARG A 146 0.31 12.52 8.64
CA ARG A 146 0.85 13.86 8.86
C ARG A 146 2.00 13.80 9.87
N LYS A 147 3.14 14.41 9.54
CA LYS A 147 4.35 14.45 10.39
C LYS A 147 4.95 15.86 10.40
N ASN A 148 5.71 16.18 11.44
CA ASN A 148 6.52 17.39 11.58
C ASN A 148 5.79 18.67 11.15
N GLY A 149 4.60 18.92 11.71
CA GLY A 149 3.76 20.04 11.27
C GLY A 149 2.99 19.68 10.02
N ASN A 150 3.25 20.32 8.87
CA ASN A 150 2.41 20.19 7.66
C ASN A 150 2.90 19.15 6.65
N GLU A 151 3.89 18.32 7.00
CA GLU A 151 4.36 17.28 6.09
C GLU A 151 3.31 16.17 5.97
N ARG A 152 3.03 15.80 4.73
CA ARG A 152 2.09 14.78 4.29
C ARG A 152 2.92 13.67 3.65
N HIS A 153 2.95 12.54 4.34
CA HIS A 153 3.73 11.37 3.97
C HIS A 153 2.80 10.33 3.38
N TYR A 154 3.08 9.91 2.15
CA TYR A 154 2.35 8.87 1.42
C TYR A 154 3.31 7.72 1.12
N ASN A 155 2.97 6.53 1.60
CA ASN A 155 3.71 5.30 1.34
C ASN A 155 2.82 4.33 0.58
N PHE A 156 3.27 3.91 -0.60
CA PHE A 156 2.57 2.99 -1.48
C PHE A 156 3.13 1.59 -1.27
N THR A 157 2.28 0.64 -0.92
CA THR A 157 2.67 -0.75 -0.58
C THR A 157 2.08 -1.80 -1.53
N GLY A 158 1.21 -1.36 -2.44
CA GLY A 158 0.59 -2.20 -3.46
C GLY A 158 1.49 -2.48 -4.67
N SER A 159 1.18 -3.54 -5.42
CA SER A 159 1.80 -3.84 -6.71
C SER A 159 1.26 -2.98 -7.85
N GLY A 160 0.08 -2.37 -7.65
CA GLY A 160 -0.50 -1.44 -8.61
C GLY A 160 0.12 -0.05 -8.52
N SER A 161 -0.29 0.79 -9.48
CA SER A 161 -0.05 2.22 -9.48
C SER A 161 -1.36 2.98 -9.41
N CYS A 162 -1.29 4.25 -9.00
CA CYS A 162 -2.42 5.17 -9.10
C CYS A 162 -1.97 6.55 -9.55
N GLU A 163 -2.93 7.34 -10.02
CA GLU A 163 -2.70 8.74 -10.34
C GLU A 163 -2.80 9.59 -9.08
N MET A 164 -1.82 10.47 -8.89
CA MET A 164 -1.79 11.44 -7.80
C MET A 164 -1.62 12.84 -8.36
N THR A 165 -2.57 13.73 -8.08
CA THR A 165 -2.42 15.16 -8.37
C THR A 165 -1.86 15.88 -7.15
N ILE A 166 -0.76 16.59 -7.36
CA ILE A 166 -0.01 17.30 -6.34
C ILE A 166 -0.09 18.79 -6.63
N ASN A 167 -0.63 19.55 -5.68
CA ASN A 167 -0.77 20.99 -5.78
C ASN A 167 0.04 21.67 -4.67
N TRP A 168 0.78 22.72 -5.00
CA TRP A 168 1.50 23.56 -4.05
C TRP A 168 1.69 24.97 -4.61
N GLN A 169 2.22 25.86 -3.78
CA GLN A 169 2.59 27.20 -4.19
C GLN A 169 4.09 27.40 -4.08
N ALA A 170 4.64 28.11 -5.05
CA ALA A 170 6.05 28.43 -5.13
C ALA A 170 6.23 29.91 -5.45
N LYS A 171 7.48 30.37 -5.38
CA LYS A 171 7.91 31.66 -5.90
C LYS A 171 8.75 31.46 -7.15
N ASP A 172 8.43 32.19 -8.20
CA ASP A 172 9.25 32.23 -9.42
C ASP A 172 10.60 32.96 -9.16
N SER A 173 11.45 33.02 -10.18
CA SER A 173 12.74 33.72 -10.14
C SER A 173 12.63 35.23 -9.85
N LYS A 174 11.45 35.83 -10.05
CA LYS A 174 11.14 37.23 -9.76
C LYS A 174 10.52 37.42 -8.37
N GLY A 175 10.28 36.34 -7.64
CA GLY A 175 9.65 36.35 -6.31
C GLY A 175 8.11 36.36 -6.33
N ASN A 176 7.48 36.26 -7.51
CA ASN A 176 6.03 36.21 -7.64
C ASN A 176 5.51 34.84 -7.17
N ARG A 177 4.40 34.86 -6.43
CA ARG A 177 3.73 33.62 -6.02
C ARG A 177 3.02 33.01 -7.22
N ILE A 178 3.33 31.76 -7.52
CA ILE A 178 2.71 30.98 -8.58
C ILE A 178 2.09 29.71 -8.00
N ASP A 179 1.00 29.27 -8.62
CA ASP A 179 0.38 27.99 -8.33
C ASP A 179 1.08 26.92 -9.17
N CYS A 180 1.49 25.84 -8.52
CA CYS A 180 2.12 24.69 -9.15
C CYS A 180 1.22 23.47 -8.99
N SER A 181 1.09 22.71 -10.07
CA SER A 181 0.33 21.46 -10.09
C SER A 181 1.01 20.45 -10.99
N MET A 182 1.07 19.19 -10.56
CA MET A 182 1.45 18.06 -11.41
C MET A 182 0.53 16.88 -11.14
N THR A 183 0.21 16.11 -12.17
CA THR A 183 -0.36 14.77 -12.00
C THR A 183 0.73 13.76 -12.34
N VAL A 184 0.86 12.74 -11.49
CA VAL A 184 1.90 11.73 -11.61
C VAL A 184 1.32 10.34 -11.42
N GLU A 185 1.89 9.37 -12.12
CA GLU A 185 1.69 7.97 -11.78
C GLU A 185 2.63 7.61 -10.62
N VAL A 186 2.09 7.06 -9.54
CA VAL A 186 2.84 6.67 -8.35
C VAL A 186 2.60 5.20 -8.02
N GLY A 187 3.65 4.52 -7.57
CA GLY A 187 3.60 3.12 -7.13
C GLY A 187 4.66 2.81 -6.06
N LEU A 188 4.96 1.53 -5.87
CA LEU A 188 5.88 1.03 -4.82
C LEU A 188 7.25 1.73 -4.80
N ILE A 189 7.79 2.10 -5.97
CA ILE A 189 9.12 2.73 -6.08
C ILE A 189 9.08 4.27 -6.07
N GLY A 190 7.90 4.87 -5.94
CA GLY A 190 7.67 6.31 -5.95
C GLY A 190 6.99 6.78 -7.22
N ILE A 191 7.39 7.96 -7.73
CA ILE A 191 6.88 8.49 -9.00
C ILE A 191 7.43 7.65 -10.16
N LEU A 192 6.54 7.12 -10.98
CA LEU A 192 6.86 6.32 -12.16
C LEU A 192 7.00 7.19 -13.40
N LYS A 193 6.03 8.09 -13.62
CA LYS A 193 6.04 9.07 -14.70
C LYS A 193 5.14 10.27 -14.38
N VAL A 194 5.35 11.35 -15.11
CA VAL A 194 4.46 12.51 -15.13
C VAL A 194 3.32 12.23 -16.11
N ILE A 195 2.09 12.56 -15.73
CA ILE A 195 0.89 12.41 -16.55
C ILE A 195 0.32 13.79 -16.87
N GLY A 196 -0.03 13.99 -18.14
CA GLY A 196 -0.60 15.25 -18.62
C GLY A 196 0.41 16.40 -18.59
N GLU A 197 -0.10 17.62 -18.53
CA GLU A 197 0.71 18.84 -18.55
C GLU A 197 0.81 19.46 -17.15
N PRO A 198 1.96 19.32 -16.46
CA PRO A 198 2.24 20.09 -15.26
C PRO A 198 2.10 21.59 -15.48
N LYS A 199 1.59 22.28 -14.45
CA LYS A 199 1.49 23.73 -14.40
C LYS A 199 2.54 24.25 -13.44
N PHE A 200 3.43 25.10 -13.95
CA PHE A 200 4.47 25.78 -13.18
C PHE A 200 4.41 27.30 -13.45
N GLY A 201 3.25 27.91 -13.18
CA GLY A 201 2.94 29.24 -13.69
C GLY A 201 2.78 29.23 -15.21
N ASP A 202 3.52 30.10 -15.90
CA ASP A 202 3.50 30.21 -17.37
C ASP A 202 4.48 29.26 -18.08
N LEU A 203 5.30 28.52 -17.32
CA LEU A 203 6.26 27.56 -17.88
C LEU A 203 5.51 26.35 -18.47
N LYS A 204 5.81 26.04 -19.73
CA LYS A 204 5.27 24.87 -20.41
C LYS A 204 6.16 23.67 -20.14
N PHE A 205 5.61 22.64 -19.51
CA PHE A 205 6.27 21.34 -19.41
C PHE A 205 6.06 20.58 -20.73
N THR A 206 7.13 20.37 -21.49
CA THR A 206 7.10 19.62 -22.75
C THR A 206 8.16 18.52 -22.75
N ASP A 207 8.08 17.58 -23.68
CA ASP A 207 9.08 16.50 -23.82
C ASP A 207 10.46 17.00 -24.25
N SER A 208 10.60 18.29 -24.59
CA SER A 208 11.83 18.91 -25.08
C SER A 208 12.18 20.18 -24.30
N LEU A 209 12.18 20.08 -22.96
CA LEU A 209 12.65 21.15 -22.09
C LEU A 209 14.13 21.45 -22.34
N SER A 210 14.46 22.74 -22.47
CA SER A 210 15.87 23.16 -22.39
C SER A 210 16.41 22.92 -20.98
N GLU A 211 17.73 22.77 -20.86
CA GLU A 211 18.40 22.59 -19.56
C GLU A 211 18.06 23.71 -18.57
N GLY A 212 17.92 24.95 -19.06
CA GLY A 212 17.51 26.09 -18.26
C GLY A 212 16.09 25.96 -17.72
N GLU A 213 15.13 25.57 -18.56
CA GLU A 213 13.73 25.37 -18.15
C GLU A 213 13.59 24.18 -17.18
N GLY A 214 14.32 23.09 -17.44
CA GLY A 214 14.37 21.94 -16.54
C GLY A 214 14.88 22.30 -15.15
N ASN A 215 15.95 23.10 -15.07
CA ASN A 215 16.50 23.59 -13.80
C ASN A 215 15.53 24.54 -13.07
N GLU A 216 14.83 25.41 -13.80
CA GLU A 216 13.81 26.29 -13.21
C GLU A 216 12.65 25.48 -12.61
N ILE A 217 12.14 24.48 -13.33
CA ILE A 217 11.10 23.56 -12.83
C ILE A 217 11.59 22.83 -11.57
N LEU A 218 12.82 22.32 -11.56
CA LEU A 218 13.38 21.62 -10.41
C LEU A 218 13.47 22.53 -9.17
N GLU A 219 13.85 23.79 -9.32
CA GLU A 219 13.86 24.74 -8.21
C GLU A 219 12.44 25.07 -7.71
N LEU A 220 11.43 25.10 -8.58
CA LEU A 220 10.02 25.24 -8.17
C LEU A 220 9.50 24.00 -7.40
N VAL A 221 9.84 22.80 -7.86
CA VAL A 221 9.48 21.54 -7.17
C VAL A 221 10.16 21.45 -5.81
N LYS A 222 11.43 21.87 -5.72
CA LYS A 222 12.22 21.89 -4.48
C LYS A 222 11.62 22.76 -3.38
N GLN A 223 10.83 23.77 -3.73
CA GLN A 223 10.11 24.60 -2.76
C GLN A 223 8.99 23.84 -2.05
N ASN A 224 8.49 22.73 -2.60
CA ASN A 224 7.55 21.87 -1.90
C ASN A 224 8.26 21.15 -0.73
N LYS A 225 7.98 21.59 0.49
CA LYS A 225 8.46 20.97 1.74
C LYS A 225 7.41 20.11 2.43
N GLU A 226 6.23 19.97 1.83
CA GLU A 226 5.09 19.34 2.47
C GLU A 226 4.86 17.91 1.99
N VAL A 227 5.22 17.56 0.76
CA VAL A 227 4.84 16.26 0.18
C VAL A 227 6.03 15.31 0.18
N PHE A 228 5.81 14.14 0.78
CA PHE A 228 6.75 13.04 0.81
C PHE A 228 6.11 11.78 0.22
N ILE A 229 6.80 11.13 -0.71
CA ILE A 229 6.36 9.93 -1.43
C ILE A 229 7.38 8.84 -1.19
N ASN A 230 6.98 7.73 -0.56
CA ASN A 230 7.84 6.61 -0.18
C ASN A 230 9.12 7.06 0.53
N GLY A 231 8.97 7.96 1.50
CA GLY A 231 10.07 8.52 2.29
C GLY A 231 10.95 9.56 1.59
N LYS A 232 10.73 9.85 0.30
CA LYS A 232 11.47 10.86 -0.46
C LYS A 232 10.70 12.18 -0.50
N THR A 233 11.41 13.29 -0.48
CA THR A 233 10.82 14.59 -0.80
C THR A 233 10.29 14.61 -2.23
N LEU A 234 9.30 15.44 -2.53
CA LEU A 234 8.79 15.60 -3.90
C LEU A 234 9.92 15.89 -4.92
N TYR A 235 10.89 16.72 -4.54
CA TYR A 235 12.08 17.01 -5.34
C TYR A 235 12.87 15.74 -5.70
N GLN A 236 13.27 14.95 -4.70
CA GLN A 236 14.03 13.73 -4.93
C GLN A 236 13.24 12.70 -5.74
N ALA A 237 11.93 12.58 -5.48
CA ALA A 237 11.08 11.67 -6.23
C ALA A 237 10.95 12.09 -7.70
N PHE A 238 10.87 13.40 -7.98
CA PHE A 238 10.71 13.96 -9.31
C PHE A 238 12.01 13.97 -10.13
N THR A 239 13.15 14.32 -9.53
CA THR A 239 14.46 14.32 -10.22
C THR A 239 14.78 12.95 -10.83
N ASN A 240 14.50 11.87 -10.11
CA ASN A 240 14.69 10.50 -10.60
C ASN A 240 13.90 10.19 -11.89
N VAL A 241 12.80 10.87 -12.13
CA VAL A 241 11.98 10.72 -13.34
C VAL A 241 12.56 11.55 -14.47
N MET A 242 12.98 12.78 -14.19
CA MET A 242 13.63 13.66 -15.16
C MET A 242 14.92 13.03 -15.71
N ASP A 243 15.76 12.43 -14.85
CA ASP A 243 17.02 11.78 -15.27
C ASP A 243 16.76 10.58 -16.19
N LYS A 244 15.68 9.84 -15.96
CA LYS A 244 15.27 8.73 -16.83
C LYS A 244 14.75 9.22 -18.18
N ASN A 245 14.06 10.36 -18.21
CA ASN A 245 13.56 10.96 -19.45
C ASN A 245 14.68 11.59 -20.29
N VAL A 246 15.71 12.16 -19.65
CA VAL A 246 16.92 12.68 -20.32
C VAL A 246 17.80 11.54 -20.88
N SER A 247 17.72 10.35 -20.27
CA SER A 247 18.47 9.15 -20.70
C SER A 247 17.83 8.35 -21.84
N ASN A 248 16.80 8.85 -22.52
CA ASN A 248 16.25 8.19 -23.72
C ASN A 248 17.17 8.36 -24.95
N GLN A 249 18.38 7.81 -24.88
CA GLN A 249 18.85 6.93 -25.96
C GLN A 249 18.42 5.50 -25.62
N PRO A 250 17.88 4.74 -26.58
CA PRO A 250 17.24 3.46 -26.29
C PRO A 250 18.28 2.40 -25.94
N THR A 251 18.30 1.98 -24.68
CA THR A 251 18.67 0.61 -24.31
C THR A 251 17.85 0.18 -23.10
N LEU A 252 16.54 0.00 -23.31
CA LEU A 252 15.80 -0.99 -22.55
C LEU A 252 15.93 -2.29 -23.36
N ARG A 253 16.78 -3.22 -22.91
CA ARG A 253 16.62 -4.61 -23.35
C ARG A 253 15.27 -5.06 -22.80
N GLU A 254 14.29 -5.19 -23.67
CA GLU A 254 13.03 -5.86 -23.36
C GLU A 254 13.34 -7.28 -22.91
N GLU A 255 13.23 -7.55 -21.61
CA GLU A 255 13.00 -8.91 -21.16
C GLU A 255 11.54 -9.25 -21.49
N THR A 256 11.38 -9.90 -22.63
CA THR A 256 10.09 -10.45 -23.07
C THR A 256 9.78 -11.70 -22.25
N PHE A 257 8.82 -11.61 -21.35
CA PHE A 257 8.20 -12.80 -20.75
C PHE A 257 7.04 -13.25 -21.64
N ILE A 258 7.30 -14.22 -22.52
CA ILE A 258 6.24 -14.92 -23.25
C ILE A 258 5.51 -15.81 -22.24
N ARG A 259 4.25 -15.47 -21.95
CA ARG A 259 3.34 -16.39 -21.26
C ARG A 259 2.94 -17.47 -22.25
N ASN A 260 3.49 -18.68 -22.10
CA ASN A 260 2.96 -19.84 -22.81
C ASN A 260 1.49 -20.04 -22.39
N PRO A 261 0.52 -20.02 -23.32
CA PRO A 261 -0.84 -20.41 -22.99
C PRO A 261 -0.85 -21.90 -22.60
N PRO A 262 -1.63 -22.31 -21.59
CA PRO A 262 -1.81 -23.73 -21.28
C PRO A 262 -2.39 -24.42 -22.52
N ALA A 263 -1.76 -25.51 -22.94
CA ALA A 263 -2.28 -26.36 -24.00
C ALA A 263 -3.73 -26.73 -23.67
N SER A 264 -4.65 -26.38 -24.57
CA SER A 264 -6.03 -26.85 -24.49
C SER A 264 -6.07 -28.38 -24.37
N PRO A 265 -6.94 -28.96 -23.54
CA PRO A 265 -7.11 -30.40 -23.47
C PRO A 265 -7.63 -30.89 -24.84
N GLN A 266 -6.83 -31.68 -25.55
CA GLN A 266 -7.36 -32.44 -26.68
C GLN A 266 -8.25 -33.54 -26.12
N LEU A 267 -9.51 -33.57 -26.56
CA LEU A 267 -10.40 -34.72 -26.40
C LEU A 267 -9.80 -35.96 -27.06
N PRO A 268 -10.05 -37.16 -26.52
CA PRO A 268 -9.57 -38.40 -27.09
C PRO A 268 -10.31 -38.73 -28.39
N THR A 269 -9.57 -39.01 -29.46
CA THR A 269 -10.11 -39.75 -30.62
C THR A 269 -9.91 -41.25 -30.45
N PRO A 270 -10.84 -42.09 -30.93
CA PRO A 270 -10.97 -43.48 -30.53
C PRO A 270 -10.22 -44.46 -31.43
N ASP A 271 -9.93 -45.61 -30.81
CA ASP A 271 -9.62 -46.96 -31.32
C ASP A 271 -9.34 -47.20 -32.81
N SER A 272 -8.26 -47.93 -33.06
CA SER A 272 -8.30 -49.09 -33.96
C SER A 272 -7.21 -50.12 -33.61
N SER A 273 -7.66 -51.28 -33.10
CA SER A 273 -7.25 -52.67 -33.44
C SER A 273 -5.77 -52.95 -33.81
N GLY A 274 -5.06 -53.95 -33.29
CA GLY A 274 -5.40 -55.07 -32.41
C GLY A 274 -4.35 -56.18 -32.53
N TYR A 275 -4.32 -57.08 -31.52
CA TYR A 275 -3.91 -58.50 -31.59
C TYR A 275 -2.42 -58.82 -31.92
N PHE A 276 -1.68 -59.74 -31.28
CA PHE A 276 -1.93 -60.84 -30.34
C PHE A 276 -0.65 -61.14 -29.51
N SER A 277 -0.86 -61.89 -28.43
CA SER A 277 0.03 -62.31 -27.34
C SER A 277 1.16 -63.33 -27.66
N THR A 278 1.90 -63.65 -26.58
CA THR A 278 2.86 -64.75 -26.29
C THR A 278 4.34 -64.32 -26.47
N SER A 279 5.31 -64.53 -25.57
CA SER A 279 5.49 -65.51 -24.48
C SER A 279 6.59 -65.03 -23.49
N THR A 280 6.49 -65.37 -22.20
CA THR A 280 7.63 -65.50 -21.26
C THR A 280 8.42 -66.81 -21.53
N PRO A 281 9.60 -67.14 -20.94
CA PRO A 281 10.26 -66.58 -19.74
C PRO A 281 11.83 -66.51 -19.75
N SER A 282 12.38 -66.09 -18.60
CA SER A 282 13.58 -66.66 -17.94
C SER A 282 14.98 -66.02 -18.13
N SER A 283 15.36 -65.26 -17.10
CA SER A 283 16.50 -65.49 -16.19
C SER A 283 17.97 -65.28 -16.63
N ARG A 284 18.69 -64.65 -15.68
CA ARG A 284 20.15 -64.61 -15.41
C ARG A 284 21.01 -63.46 -15.96
N ARG A 285 21.27 -62.54 -15.02
CA ARG A 285 22.58 -62.23 -14.39
C ARG A 285 23.65 -61.54 -15.25
N GLY A 286 23.93 -60.28 -14.89
CA GLY A 286 25.19 -59.59 -15.19
C GLY A 286 25.20 -58.18 -14.58
N SER A 287 25.89 -58.03 -13.45
CA SER A 287 26.08 -56.77 -12.73
C SER A 287 27.01 -55.81 -13.49
N PHE A 288 26.72 -54.50 -13.47
CA PHE A 288 27.53 -53.42 -12.84
C PHE A 288 27.21 -52.03 -13.40
N SER A 289 27.33 -51.04 -12.50
CA SER A 289 27.34 -49.58 -12.67
C SER A 289 26.00 -48.83 -12.68
N SER A 290 25.62 -48.33 -11.50
CA SER A 290 24.99 -47.01 -11.36
C SER A 290 25.47 -46.37 -10.07
N VAL A 291 26.31 -45.35 -10.21
CA VAL A 291 26.66 -44.40 -9.15
C VAL A 291 25.38 -43.63 -8.81
N SER A 292 24.85 -43.80 -7.60
CA SER A 292 23.82 -42.92 -7.05
C SER A 292 24.52 -41.68 -6.46
N GLY A 293 24.67 -40.65 -7.27
CA GLY A 293 24.97 -39.30 -6.81
C GLY A 293 23.67 -38.62 -6.41
N PHE A 294 23.35 -38.70 -5.12
CA PHE A 294 22.30 -37.93 -4.46
C PHE A 294 22.84 -36.49 -4.31
N VAL A 295 22.38 -35.54 -5.12
CA VAL A 295 22.66 -34.11 -4.94
C VAL A 295 21.36 -33.36 -5.24
N GLY A 296 20.76 -32.78 -4.20
CA GLY A 296 19.49 -32.07 -4.30
C GLY A 296 18.96 -31.49 -3.00
N GLU A 297 19.58 -31.79 -1.85
CA GLU A 297 19.16 -31.24 -0.55
C GLU A 297 20.21 -30.34 0.13
N GLU A 298 21.41 -30.20 -0.44
CA GLU A 298 22.51 -29.43 0.17
C GLU A 298 22.56 -27.96 -0.28
N GLU A 299 22.15 -27.64 -1.50
CA GLU A 299 22.15 -26.25 -2.00
C GLU A 299 21.08 -25.38 -1.32
N HIS A 300 19.90 -25.95 -1.05
CA HIS A 300 18.81 -25.20 -0.38
C HIS A 300 19.13 -24.85 1.08
N ARG A 301 19.95 -25.65 1.77
CA ARG A 301 20.40 -25.37 3.15
C ARG A 301 21.52 -24.33 3.22
N GLN A 302 22.29 -24.12 2.15
CA GLN A 302 23.34 -23.09 2.13
C GLN A 302 22.76 -21.68 1.94
N GLU A 303 21.76 -21.53 1.07
CA GLU A 303 21.14 -20.22 0.82
C GLU A 303 20.36 -19.69 2.03
N GLU A 304 19.66 -20.56 2.77
CA GLU A 304 18.89 -20.18 3.95
C GLU A 304 19.81 -19.71 5.10
N ASN A 305 20.97 -20.35 5.26
CA ASN A 305 22.00 -19.95 6.24
C ASN A 305 22.69 -18.62 5.87
N GLU A 306 22.90 -18.36 4.57
CA GLU A 306 23.49 -17.10 4.12
C GLU A 306 22.53 -15.92 4.30
N LEU A 307 21.23 -16.14 4.05
CA LEU A 307 20.17 -15.17 4.31
C LEU A 307 20.04 -14.87 5.81
N GLU A 308 20.06 -15.88 6.67
CA GLU A 308 19.98 -15.68 8.12
C GLU A 308 21.21 -14.92 8.66
N SER A 309 22.40 -15.16 8.09
CA SER A 309 23.60 -14.38 8.42
C SER A 309 23.48 -12.91 8.02
N LYS A 310 22.95 -12.62 6.82
CA LYS A 310 22.75 -11.24 6.34
C LYS A 310 21.70 -10.50 7.17
N VAL A 311 20.65 -11.17 7.61
CA VAL A 311 19.63 -10.57 8.50
C VAL A 311 20.25 -10.18 9.83
N LYS A 312 21.05 -11.05 10.47
CA LYS A 312 21.72 -10.74 11.74
C LYS A 312 22.71 -9.57 11.61
N GLU A 313 23.40 -9.45 10.48
CA GLU A 313 24.30 -8.33 10.21
C GLU A 313 23.53 -7.01 10.07
N LEU A 314 22.43 -7.01 9.33
CA LEU A 314 21.56 -5.84 9.15
C LEU A 314 20.86 -5.41 10.45
N GLU A 315 20.48 -6.35 11.31
CA GLU A 315 19.93 -6.05 12.64
C GLU A 315 20.96 -5.34 13.52
N LYS A 316 22.21 -5.79 13.47
CA LYS A 316 23.31 -5.18 14.22
C LYS A 316 23.63 -3.77 13.70
N GLU A 317 23.70 -3.59 12.38
CA GLU A 317 23.92 -2.28 11.76
C GLU A 317 22.80 -1.29 12.12
N ASN A 318 21.54 -1.74 12.10
CA ASN A 318 20.41 -0.91 12.51
C ASN A 318 20.48 -0.50 13.98
N GLU A 319 20.91 -1.39 14.88
CA GLU A 319 21.09 -1.06 16.29
C GLU A 319 22.21 -0.03 16.52
N ASP A 320 23.31 -0.14 15.78
CA ASP A 320 24.41 0.82 15.84
C ASP A 320 23.99 2.20 15.30
N LEU A 321 23.25 2.23 14.19
CA LEU A 321 22.67 3.47 13.64
C LEU A 321 21.65 4.12 14.59
N ARG A 322 20.88 3.32 15.35
CA ARG A 322 19.98 3.87 16.38
C ARG A 322 20.76 4.55 17.50
N LYS A 323 21.85 3.94 17.99
CA LYS A 323 22.72 4.54 19.01
C LYS A 323 23.38 5.82 18.51
N GLU A 324 23.87 5.82 17.27
CA GLU A 324 24.49 7.00 16.67
C GLU A 324 23.48 8.16 16.55
N ASN A 325 22.24 7.86 16.12
CA ASN A 325 21.16 8.84 16.06
C ASN A 325 20.79 9.42 17.42
N GLU A 326 20.77 8.61 18.48
CA GLU A 326 20.55 9.10 19.84
C GLU A 326 21.67 10.05 20.29
N ASP A 327 22.92 9.73 19.97
CA ASP A 327 24.07 10.58 20.31
C ASP A 327 24.07 11.89 19.52
N PHE A 328 23.68 11.86 18.24
CA PHE A 328 23.45 13.08 17.47
C PHE A 328 22.33 13.93 18.07
N ARG A 329 21.22 13.32 18.52
CA ARG A 329 20.14 14.05 19.22
C ARG A 329 20.63 14.68 20.52
N LYS A 330 21.42 13.96 21.33
CA LYS A 330 22.03 14.50 22.56
C LYS A 330 22.97 15.67 22.26
N LYS A 331 23.83 15.56 21.25
CA LYS A 331 24.73 16.64 20.80
C LYS A 331 23.94 17.86 20.31
N LYS A 332 22.91 17.66 19.49
CA LYS A 332 22.03 18.75 19.00
C LYS A 332 21.34 19.49 20.15
N CYS A 333 20.88 18.77 21.18
CA CYS A 333 20.33 19.38 22.40
C CYS A 333 21.35 20.20 23.18
N ARG A 334 22.61 19.75 23.29
CA ARG A 334 23.69 20.50 23.95
C ARG A 334 24.03 21.79 23.20
N VAL A 335 24.11 21.75 21.87
CA VAL A 335 24.37 22.94 21.04
C VAL A 335 23.25 23.96 21.18
N LYS A 336 21.99 23.54 21.11
CA LYS A 336 20.84 24.45 21.34
C LYS A 336 20.87 25.10 22.72
N LYS A 337 21.22 24.36 23.77
CA LYS A 337 21.36 24.91 25.12
C LYS A 337 22.52 25.90 25.23
N ALA A 338 23.65 25.64 24.59
CA ALA A 338 24.80 26.55 24.57
C ALA A 338 24.47 27.87 23.85
N GLN A 339 23.82 27.80 22.67
CA GLN A 339 23.38 28.97 21.92
C GLN A 339 22.40 29.83 22.73
N SER A 340 21.44 29.22 23.44
CA SER A 340 20.49 29.96 24.30
C SER A 340 21.13 30.68 25.49
N ARG A 341 22.29 30.20 25.98
CA ARG A 341 23.02 30.81 27.10
C ARG A 341 23.84 32.01 26.64
N ASP A 342 24.42 31.96 25.44
CA ASP A 342 25.12 33.10 24.84
C ASP A 342 24.16 34.24 24.47
N SER A 343 22.94 33.93 24.03
CA SER A 343 21.91 34.95 23.73
C SER A 343 21.37 35.68 24.96
N ARG A 344 21.63 35.19 26.18
CA ARG A 344 21.22 35.82 27.45
C ARG A 344 22.36 36.58 28.14
N ARG A 345 23.58 36.52 27.59
CA ARG A 345 24.78 37.21 28.12
C ARG A 345 25.19 38.42 27.29
N LYS A 346 24.55 38.66 26.15
CA LYS A 346 24.52 39.94 25.44
C LYS A 346 23.25 40.66 25.81
#